data_AF-K1QI41-F1
#
_entry.id   AF-K1QI41-F1
#
_cell.length_a   1.000
_cell.length_b   1.000
_cell.length_c   1.000
_cell.angle_alpha   90.00
_cell.angle_beta   90.00
_cell.angle_gamma   90.00
#
_symmetry.space_group_name_H-M   'P 1'
#
loop_
_entity.id
_entity.type
_entity.pdbx_description
1 polymer ?
#
loop_
_entity_poly.entity_id
_entity_poly.type
_entity_poly.pdbx_seq_one_letter_code
_entity_poly.pdbx_strand_id
1 'polypeptide(L)'
;MNFCRLLNDDLHSTFVDSSEESGKAGQHLDHAEMCRKGSTLKAKDKIGHRREEKMGAVTYKKKSTSELMAAIQLGIGQSVGGLSSKSEQDLHTWDFGAIASVSFPSVGSNLTPAHHHSDFRFKTYAPIAFRYFRELFSIQTDDFLIKLSPDEIVNSHRVGHPKRQRAGPRQIIARLNSVDTKFRILRSSKLFQNNVQTKGISVSEDLTKYRDKLLYLCRQLCRNGELKKAWSSNGKISVMDNSDRVHYIRAE
;
A
#
# COMPACT_ATOMS: atom_id res chain seq x y z
N MET A 1 2.41 -15.74 -11.40
CA MET A 1 2.59 -16.34 -10.05
C MET A 1 2.48 -15.22 -9.03
N ASN A 2 1.58 -15.33 -8.05
CA ASN A 2 1.30 -14.25 -7.10
C ASN A 2 2.45 -14.12 -6.10
N PHE A 3 3.32 -13.12 -6.27
CA PHE A 3 4.37 -12.76 -5.32
C PHE A 3 3.84 -12.53 -3.89
N CYS A 4 2.55 -12.16 -3.77
CA CYS A 4 1.85 -12.06 -2.49
C CYS A 4 1.48 -13.40 -1.83
N ARG A 5 1.32 -14.48 -2.59
CA ARG A 5 1.11 -15.82 -1.99
C ARG A 5 2.42 -16.32 -1.38
N LEU A 6 3.53 -16.15 -2.08
CA LEU A 6 4.86 -16.48 -1.56
C LEU A 6 5.22 -15.63 -0.32
N LEU A 7 4.89 -14.35 -0.30
CA LEU A 7 5.10 -13.53 0.91
C LEU A 7 4.23 -13.96 2.10
N ASN A 8 2.98 -14.41 1.89
CA ASN A 8 2.17 -14.89 3.01
C ASN A 8 2.67 -16.21 3.60
N ASP A 9 3.29 -17.07 2.79
CA ASP A 9 3.78 -18.38 3.24
C ASP A 9 5.24 -18.30 3.76
N ASP A 10 6.09 -17.39 3.25
CA ASP A 10 7.51 -17.27 3.63
C ASP A 10 7.82 -16.17 4.68
N LEU A 11 6.93 -15.22 4.97
CA LEU A 11 7.15 -14.22 6.05
C LEU A 11 7.10 -14.81 7.46
N HIS A 12 6.86 -16.12 7.58
CA HIS A 12 6.97 -16.82 8.85
C HIS A 12 8.39 -16.80 9.45
N SER A 13 9.42 -16.40 8.67
CA SER A 13 10.83 -16.43 9.09
C SER A 13 11.56 -15.09 9.14
N THR A 14 11.00 -13.95 8.69
CA THR A 14 11.77 -12.71 8.56
C THR A 14 11.45 -11.66 9.63
N PHE A 15 12.33 -11.73 10.63
CA PHE A 15 12.66 -10.84 11.74
C PHE A 15 12.28 -9.35 11.60
N VAL A 16 11.39 -8.88 12.47
CA VAL A 16 11.30 -7.47 12.90
C VAL A 16 12.12 -7.34 14.19
N ASP A 17 13.20 -6.59 14.12
CA ASP A 17 14.01 -6.25 15.30
C ASP A 17 13.51 -4.96 15.93
N SER A 18 12.67 -5.10 16.96
CA SER A 18 12.34 -4.02 17.88
C SER A 18 13.39 -4.02 18.98
N SER A 19 14.52 -3.35 18.74
CA SER A 19 15.52 -3.08 19.77
C SER A 19 15.35 -1.66 20.30
N GLU A 20 14.86 -1.56 21.53
CA GLU A 20 15.02 -0.40 22.41
C GLU A 20 16.49 -0.37 22.86
N GLU A 21 17.26 0.64 22.45
CA GLU A 21 18.58 0.94 23.04
C GLU A 21 18.45 2.16 23.95
N SER A 22 18.22 1.91 25.24
CA SER A 22 18.56 2.83 26.31
C SER A 22 20.04 2.67 26.62
N GLY A 23 20.84 3.71 26.37
CA GLY A 23 22.28 3.69 26.58
C GLY A 23 22.68 3.48 28.05
N LYS A 24 23.77 2.74 28.26
CA LYS A 24 24.67 2.84 29.43
C LYS A 24 26.02 2.23 29.08
N ALA A 25 27.08 3.00 29.33
CA ALA A 25 28.47 2.58 29.27
C ALA A 25 28.80 1.63 30.45
N GLY A 26 29.70 0.66 30.25
CA GLY A 26 30.25 -0.13 31.35
C GLY A 26 30.89 -1.46 30.93
N GLN A 27 32.13 -1.65 31.35
CA GLN A 27 33.08 -2.71 31.04
C GLN A 27 32.74 -4.11 31.60
N HIS A 28 33.43 -5.11 31.02
CA HIS A 28 33.94 -6.36 31.64
C HIS A 28 33.07 -7.62 31.65
N LEU A 29 33.65 -8.70 31.09
CA LEU A 29 33.19 -10.09 31.10
C LEU A 29 33.80 -10.80 32.31
N ASP A 30 33.01 -11.55 33.08
CA ASP A 30 33.17 -13.01 33.27
C ASP A 30 32.23 -13.61 34.33
N HIS A 31 31.88 -14.86 34.04
CA HIS A 31 31.36 -15.94 34.90
C HIS A 31 29.88 -16.05 35.32
N ALA A 32 29.46 -17.31 35.24
CA ALA A 32 28.13 -17.88 35.28
C ALA A 32 27.60 -18.14 36.70
N GLU A 33 26.28 -18.01 36.91
CA GLU A 33 25.55 -18.87 37.84
C GLU A 33 24.05 -18.96 37.51
N MET A 34 23.51 -20.17 37.57
CA MET A 34 22.10 -20.51 37.37
C MET A 34 21.30 -20.27 38.65
N CYS A 35 20.09 -19.70 38.54
CA CYS A 35 19.08 -19.89 39.58
C CYS A 35 17.68 -20.06 38.97
N ARG A 36 17.13 -21.27 39.16
CA ARG A 36 15.75 -21.66 38.81
C ARG A 36 14.76 -21.05 39.81
N LYS A 37 13.70 -20.41 39.33
CA LYS A 37 12.41 -20.36 40.03
C LYS A 37 11.28 -20.57 39.03
N GLY A 38 10.48 -21.61 39.28
CA GLY A 38 9.38 -22.01 38.42
C GLY A 38 8.15 -21.12 38.56
N SER A 39 7.33 -21.11 37.50
CA SER A 39 5.88 -21.02 37.63
C SER A 39 5.23 -21.84 36.52
N THR A 40 4.29 -22.66 36.94
CA THR A 40 3.51 -23.62 36.16
C THR A 40 2.39 -22.93 35.39
N LEU A 41 1.95 -23.62 34.32
CA LEU A 41 0.65 -23.54 33.61
C LEU A 41 0.67 -23.00 32.16
N LYS A 42 0.23 -23.91 31.26
CA LYS A 42 -0.26 -23.77 29.88
C LYS A 42 0.81 -23.59 28.77
N ALA A 43 1.59 -24.65 28.57
CA ALA A 43 2.38 -24.86 27.36
C ALA A 43 1.53 -25.54 26.26
N LYS A 44 0.68 -24.79 25.56
CA LYS A 44 0.09 -25.22 24.28
C LYS A 44 -0.01 -24.13 23.19
N ASP A 45 0.16 -22.84 23.52
CA ASP A 45 -0.17 -21.74 22.59
C ASP A 45 1.03 -20.83 22.19
N LYS A 46 2.28 -21.30 22.37
CA LYS A 46 3.49 -20.49 22.14
C LYS A 46 4.47 -21.22 21.22
N ILE A 47 4.69 -20.67 20.03
CA ILE A 47 5.80 -21.04 19.13
C ILE A 47 6.78 -19.85 19.12
N GLY A 48 7.84 -19.93 19.92
CA GLY A 48 8.80 -18.83 20.06
C GLY A 48 8.15 -17.52 20.56
N HIS A 49 8.40 -16.41 19.83
CA HIS A 49 7.80 -15.10 20.13
C HIS A 49 6.35 -14.94 19.67
N ARG A 50 5.80 -15.92 18.93
CA ARG A 50 4.38 -15.95 18.53
C ARG A 50 3.53 -16.37 19.72
N ARG A 51 2.42 -15.66 19.94
CA ARG A 51 1.37 -16.02 20.90
C ARG A 51 0.04 -16.03 20.18
N GLU A 52 -0.77 -17.04 20.45
CA GLU A 52 -2.16 -17.12 19.99
C GLU A 52 -3.07 -16.79 21.16
N GLU A 53 -3.87 -15.74 21.04
CA GLU A 53 -4.88 -15.42 22.06
C GLU A 53 -6.13 -16.28 21.89
N LYS A 54 -6.90 -16.42 22.96
CA LYS A 54 -8.12 -17.26 23.01
C LYS A 54 -9.19 -16.92 21.96
N MET A 55 -9.10 -15.74 21.32
CA MET A 55 -9.98 -15.33 20.22
C MET A 55 -9.37 -15.55 18.82
N GLY A 56 -8.27 -16.30 18.70
CA GLY A 56 -7.59 -16.58 17.42
C GLY A 56 -6.69 -15.45 16.91
N ALA A 57 -6.52 -14.36 17.68
CA ALA A 57 -5.59 -13.28 17.35
C ALA A 57 -4.14 -13.74 17.57
N VAL A 58 -3.34 -13.70 16.51
CA VAL A 58 -1.92 -14.03 16.55
C VAL A 58 -1.14 -12.74 16.84
N THR A 59 -0.22 -12.80 17.80
CA THR A 59 0.69 -11.69 18.12
C THR A 59 2.14 -12.17 18.05
N TYR A 60 3.05 -11.30 17.63
CA TYR A 60 4.49 -11.55 17.65
C TYR A 60 5.17 -10.46 18.47
N LYS A 61 6.01 -10.84 19.46
CA LYS A 61 6.65 -9.88 20.39
C LYS A 61 5.66 -8.86 20.99
N LYS A 62 4.42 -9.31 21.30
CA LYS A 62 3.31 -8.47 21.82
C LYS A 62 2.73 -7.44 20.83
N LYS A 63 3.10 -7.51 19.56
CA LYS A 63 2.50 -6.73 18.47
C LYS A 63 1.43 -7.55 17.76
N SER A 64 0.32 -6.89 17.43
CA SER A 64 -0.77 -7.52 16.68
C SER A 64 -0.33 -7.80 15.24
N THR A 65 -0.89 -8.85 14.61
CA THR A 65 -0.65 -9.13 13.18
C THR A 65 -1.03 -7.95 12.29
N SER A 66 -2.12 -7.24 12.59
CA SER A 66 -2.53 -6.05 11.84
C SER A 66 -1.52 -4.92 11.92
N GLU A 67 -0.95 -4.66 13.10
CA GLU A 67 0.10 -3.65 13.30
C GLU A 67 1.37 -4.01 12.53
N LEU A 68 1.77 -5.29 12.52
CA LEU A 68 2.93 -5.76 11.76
C LEU A 68 2.70 -5.63 10.25
N MET A 69 1.52 -6.01 9.75
CA MET A 69 1.17 -5.85 8.34
C MET A 69 1.23 -4.38 7.90
N ALA A 70 0.65 -3.48 8.70
CA ALA A 70 0.68 -2.05 8.41
C ALA A 70 2.11 -1.49 8.42
N ALA A 71 2.93 -1.87 9.39
CA ALA A 71 4.33 -1.46 9.46
C ALA A 71 5.14 -1.93 8.22
N ILE A 72 4.91 -3.16 7.76
CA ILE A 72 5.52 -3.71 6.54
C ILE A 72 5.07 -2.92 5.30
N GLN A 73 3.77 -2.64 5.18
CA GLN A 73 3.23 -1.86 4.06
C GLN A 73 3.84 -0.46 3.99
N LEU A 74 3.92 0.24 5.13
CA LEU A 74 4.54 1.57 5.23
C LEU A 74 6.04 1.52 4.87
N GLY A 75 6.75 0.52 5.39
CA GLY A 75 8.17 0.31 5.13
C GLY A 75 8.50 0.07 3.66
N ILE A 76 7.75 -0.83 3.00
CA ILE A 76 7.91 -1.12 1.57
C ILE A 76 7.61 0.14 0.74
N GLY A 77 6.52 0.84 1.05
CA GLY A 77 6.12 2.05 0.31
C GLY A 77 7.21 3.13 0.31
N GLN A 78 7.80 3.41 1.47
CA GLN A 78 8.91 4.37 1.57
C GLN A 78 10.19 3.87 0.92
N SER A 79 10.56 2.60 1.16
CA SER A 79 11.81 2.05 0.65
C SER A 79 11.83 1.98 -0.88
N VAL A 80 10.73 1.57 -1.51
CA VAL A 80 10.66 1.47 -2.97
C VAL A 80 10.43 2.85 -3.59
N GLY A 81 9.58 3.69 -2.98
CA GLY A 81 9.33 5.06 -3.42
C GLY A 81 10.59 5.93 -3.42
N GLY A 82 11.43 5.84 -2.39
CA GLY A 82 12.68 6.59 -2.28
C GLY A 82 13.77 6.18 -3.28
N LEU A 83 13.66 5.00 -3.90
CA LEU A 83 14.60 4.50 -4.90
C LEU A 83 14.20 4.82 -6.34
N SER A 84 12.96 5.27 -6.55
CA SER A 84 12.43 5.59 -7.90
C SER A 84 13.12 6.78 -8.55
N SER A 85 13.81 7.63 -7.79
CA SER A 85 14.49 8.85 -8.28
C SER A 85 15.96 8.64 -8.65
N LYS A 86 16.55 7.47 -8.35
CA LYS A 86 17.95 7.18 -8.66
C LYS A 86 18.10 6.67 -10.09
N SER A 87 19.10 7.15 -10.82
CA SER A 87 19.43 6.67 -12.16
C SER A 87 19.63 5.15 -12.18
N GLU A 88 19.30 4.51 -13.31
CA GLU A 88 19.72 3.14 -13.57
C GLU A 88 21.25 3.11 -13.52
N GLN A 89 21.79 2.25 -12.66
CA GLN A 89 23.22 2.01 -12.50
C GLN A 89 23.40 0.51 -12.51
N ASP A 90 24.50 0.06 -13.12
CA ASP A 90 24.88 -1.34 -13.11
C ASP A 90 25.07 -1.82 -11.67
N LEU A 91 24.66 -3.07 -11.42
CA LEU A 91 24.69 -3.64 -10.10
C LEU A 91 26.13 -3.96 -9.68
N HIS A 92 26.60 -3.36 -8.58
CA HIS A 92 27.92 -3.63 -8.04
C HIS A 92 27.87 -4.67 -6.93
N THR A 93 28.94 -5.46 -6.74
CA THR A 93 29.02 -6.47 -5.65
C THR A 93 28.80 -5.87 -4.26
N TRP A 94 29.17 -4.59 -4.07
CA TRP A 94 28.94 -3.85 -2.84
C TRP A 94 27.45 -3.67 -2.49
N ASP A 95 26.57 -3.59 -3.50
CA ASP A 95 25.15 -3.31 -3.30
C ASP A 95 24.41 -4.43 -2.56
N PHE A 96 24.97 -5.64 -2.58
CA PHE A 96 24.45 -6.79 -1.84
C PHE A 96 24.65 -6.67 -0.32
N GLY A 97 25.66 -5.91 0.12
CA GLY A 97 25.92 -5.64 1.53
C GLY A 97 25.18 -4.42 2.08
N ALA A 98 24.55 -3.61 1.23
CA ALA A 98 23.91 -2.38 1.64
C ALA A 98 22.66 -2.62 2.49
N ILE A 99 22.53 -1.91 3.62
CA ILE A 99 21.35 -1.93 4.47
C ILE A 99 20.87 -0.49 4.67
N ALA A 100 19.65 -0.20 4.24
CA ALA A 100 18.98 1.07 4.50
C ALA A 100 18.08 0.91 5.73
N SER A 101 18.19 1.82 6.70
CA SER A 101 17.39 1.79 7.92
C SER A 101 16.63 3.10 8.06
N VAL A 102 15.31 3.03 8.15
CA VAL A 102 14.42 4.20 8.25
C VAL A 102 13.58 4.10 9.51
N SER A 103 13.49 5.19 10.27
CA SER A 103 12.60 5.30 11.44
C SER A 103 11.21 5.79 11.04
N PHE A 104 10.19 5.17 11.63
CA PHE A 104 8.79 5.51 11.48
C PHE A 104 8.23 5.87 12.85
N PRO A 105 8.37 7.14 13.30
CA PRO A 105 7.67 7.61 14.49
C PRO A 105 6.17 7.73 14.21
N SER A 106 5.34 7.40 15.19
CA SER A 106 3.86 7.49 15.13
C SER A 106 3.38 8.90 14.76
N VAL A 107 4.04 9.93 15.28
CA VAL A 107 3.77 11.36 14.97
C VAL A 107 4.15 11.73 13.53
N GLY A 108 4.97 10.91 12.86
CA GLY A 108 5.53 11.20 11.54
C GLY A 108 6.84 11.98 11.59
N SER A 109 7.49 12.10 10.43
CA SER A 109 8.73 12.84 10.22
C SER A 109 8.73 13.50 8.83
N ASN A 110 9.78 14.25 8.50
CA ASN A 110 9.95 14.81 7.15
C ASN A 110 10.04 13.74 6.05
N LEU A 111 10.46 12.52 6.41
CA LEU A 111 10.63 11.40 5.47
C LEU A 111 9.44 10.43 5.51
N THR A 112 8.82 10.25 6.66
CA THR A 112 7.81 9.20 6.88
C THR A 112 6.49 9.79 7.37
N PRO A 113 5.35 9.39 6.80
CA PRO A 113 4.05 9.90 7.25
C PRO A 113 3.70 9.47 8.68
N ALA A 114 2.87 10.28 9.34
CA ALA A 114 2.26 9.95 10.63
C ALA A 114 1.34 8.72 10.51
N HIS A 115 1.26 7.92 11.58
CA HIS A 115 0.47 6.68 11.62
C HIS A 115 0.06 6.31 13.05
N HIS A 116 -0.96 5.47 13.20
CA HIS A 116 -1.55 5.09 14.50
C HIS A 116 -0.89 3.87 15.18
N HIS A 117 0.17 3.33 14.58
CA HIS A 117 0.93 2.21 15.15
C HIS A 117 2.05 2.72 16.03
N SER A 118 2.65 1.85 16.86
CA SER A 118 3.81 2.27 17.64
C SER A 118 4.99 2.58 16.73
N ASP A 119 5.87 3.46 17.20
CA ASP A 119 7.14 3.75 16.58
C ASP A 119 7.90 2.46 16.22
N PHE A 120 8.38 2.39 14.98
CA PHE A 120 9.14 1.25 14.49
C PHE A 120 10.29 1.67 13.57
N ARG A 121 11.20 0.74 13.30
CA ARG A 121 12.31 0.93 12.37
C ARG A 121 12.23 -0.13 11.28
N PHE A 122 12.29 0.30 10.04
CA PHE A 122 12.27 -0.58 8.88
C PHE A 122 13.66 -0.69 8.29
N LYS A 123 14.15 -1.92 8.12
CA LYS A 123 15.43 -2.21 7.48
C LYS A 123 15.19 -2.85 6.12
N THR A 124 15.78 -2.26 5.08
CA THR A 124 15.80 -2.82 3.74
C THR A 124 17.20 -3.32 3.42
N TYR A 125 17.31 -4.59 3.09
CA TYR A 125 18.56 -5.24 2.71
C TYR A 125 18.71 -5.21 1.19
N ALA A 126 19.92 -4.93 0.72
CA ALA A 126 20.30 -4.85 -0.69
C ALA A 126 19.31 -4.08 -1.58
N PRO A 127 18.92 -2.84 -1.22
CA PRO A 127 17.83 -2.11 -1.90
C PRO A 127 18.04 -1.95 -3.40
N ILE A 128 19.29 -1.76 -3.85
CA ILE A 128 19.64 -1.60 -5.27
C ILE A 128 19.59 -2.96 -6.00
N ALA A 129 20.06 -4.04 -5.39
CA ALA A 129 19.97 -5.39 -5.95
C ALA A 129 18.52 -5.84 -6.14
N PHE A 130 17.67 -5.63 -5.14
CA PHE A 130 16.25 -5.94 -5.29
C PHE A 130 15.52 -5.00 -6.25
N ARG A 131 16.02 -3.78 -6.53
CA ARG A 131 15.52 -2.98 -7.66
C ARG A 131 15.85 -3.65 -8.98
N TYR A 132 17.12 -3.99 -9.19
CA TYR A 132 17.59 -4.64 -10.42
C TYR A 132 16.85 -5.96 -10.67
N PHE A 133 16.70 -6.82 -9.67
CA PHE A 133 15.96 -8.07 -9.82
C PHE A 133 14.48 -7.85 -10.14
N ARG A 134 13.83 -6.84 -9.56
CA ARG A 134 12.45 -6.50 -9.92
C ARG A 134 12.34 -6.12 -11.38
N GLU A 135 13.25 -5.30 -11.89
CA GLU A 135 13.29 -4.91 -13.32
C GLU A 135 13.54 -6.12 -14.22
N LEU A 136 14.48 -6.99 -13.86
CA LEU A 136 14.78 -8.24 -14.58
C LEU A 136 13.56 -9.17 -14.67
N PHE A 137 12.77 -9.27 -13.59
CA PHE A 137 11.52 -10.05 -13.55
C PHE A 137 10.29 -9.25 -13.99
N SER A 138 10.46 -8.02 -14.50
CA SER A 138 9.37 -7.13 -14.93
C SER A 138 8.31 -6.88 -13.85
N ILE A 139 8.72 -6.84 -12.58
CA ILE A 139 7.85 -6.53 -11.44
C ILE A 139 7.87 -5.01 -11.23
N GLN A 140 6.81 -4.35 -11.68
CA GLN A 140 6.73 -2.90 -11.65
C GLN A 140 6.53 -2.41 -10.21
N THR A 141 7.15 -1.26 -9.88
CA THR A 141 6.99 -0.60 -8.58
C THR A 141 5.52 -0.30 -8.27
N ASP A 142 4.74 0.03 -9.30
CA ASP A 142 3.31 0.34 -9.20
C ASP A 142 2.48 -0.87 -8.73
N ASP A 143 2.91 -2.09 -9.03
CA ASP A 143 2.23 -3.32 -8.60
C ASP A 143 2.28 -3.52 -7.07
N PHE A 144 3.24 -2.86 -6.39
CA PHE A 144 3.34 -2.86 -4.93
C PHE A 144 2.50 -1.74 -4.29
N LEU A 145 2.31 -0.62 -5.00
CA LEU A 145 1.67 0.59 -4.46
C LEU A 145 0.15 0.63 -4.66
N ILE A 146 -0.38 -0.15 -5.60
CA ILE A 146 -1.82 -0.22 -5.90
C ILE A 146 -2.45 -1.47 -5.25
N LYS A 147 -2.06 -1.81 -4.02
CA LYS A 147 -2.81 -2.79 -3.23
C LYS A 147 -3.82 -2.09 -2.35
N LEU A 148 -5.09 -2.26 -2.72
CA LEU A 148 -6.21 -2.05 -1.82
C LEU A 148 -6.18 -3.14 -0.75
N SER A 149 -6.10 -2.73 0.52
CA SER A 149 -6.30 -3.67 1.62
C SER A 149 -7.81 -3.84 1.86
N PRO A 150 -8.30 -5.04 2.25
CA PRO A 150 -9.74 -5.25 2.51
C PRO A 150 -10.32 -4.23 3.51
N ASP A 151 -9.53 -3.84 4.51
CA ASP A 151 -9.92 -2.88 5.55
C ASP A 151 -10.14 -1.44 5.02
N GLU A 152 -9.68 -1.16 3.80
CA GLU A 152 -9.90 0.13 3.14
C GLU A 152 -11.27 0.24 2.46
N ILE A 153 -11.95 -0.89 2.23
CA ILE A 153 -13.27 -0.95 1.62
C ILE A 153 -14.31 -1.07 2.73
N VAL A 154 -15.06 0.01 2.96
CA VAL A 154 -16.15 0.04 3.95
C VAL A 154 -17.33 -0.80 3.50
N ASN A 155 -17.71 -0.65 2.24
CA ASN A 155 -18.81 -1.42 1.63
C ASN A 155 -18.61 -1.45 0.11
N SER A 156 -19.05 -2.51 -0.54
CA SER A 156 -19.13 -2.58 -1.99
C SER A 156 -20.41 -3.27 -2.44
N HIS A 157 -21.03 -2.79 -3.52
CA HIS A 157 -22.21 -3.41 -4.09
C HIS A 157 -22.19 -3.34 -5.61
N ARG A 158 -22.86 -4.32 -6.25
CA ARG A 158 -22.99 -4.37 -7.71
C ARG A 158 -24.14 -3.46 -8.16
N VAL A 159 -23.89 -2.68 -9.21
CA VAL A 159 -24.88 -1.76 -9.78
C VAL A 159 -25.90 -2.50 -10.65
N GLY A 160 -27.16 -2.06 -10.60
CA GLY A 160 -28.26 -2.56 -11.43
C GLY A 160 -28.86 -3.89 -10.97
N HIS A 161 -29.79 -4.46 -11.76
CA HIS A 161 -30.35 -5.79 -11.51
C HIS A 161 -29.57 -6.85 -12.30
N PRO A 162 -29.34 -8.07 -11.76
CA PRO A 162 -28.74 -9.16 -12.53
C PRO A 162 -29.63 -9.49 -13.75
N LYS A 163 -29.07 -9.40 -14.96
CA LYS A 163 -29.76 -9.81 -16.19
C LYS A 163 -29.22 -11.17 -16.64
N ARG A 164 -30.15 -12.06 -17.01
CA ARG A 164 -29.89 -13.45 -17.41
C ARG A 164 -28.98 -13.58 -18.64
N GLN A 165 -28.97 -12.57 -19.51
CA GLN A 165 -28.15 -12.50 -20.74
C GLN A 165 -27.33 -11.20 -20.81
N ARG A 166 -26.60 -10.84 -19.75
CA ARG A 166 -25.70 -9.68 -19.81
C ARG A 166 -24.35 -10.07 -20.42
N ALA A 167 -23.95 -9.38 -21.48
CA ALA A 167 -22.57 -9.42 -21.96
C ALA A 167 -21.67 -8.66 -20.97
N GLY A 168 -20.89 -9.39 -20.17
CA GLY A 168 -19.83 -8.84 -19.33
C GLY A 168 -20.19 -8.56 -17.86
N PRO A 169 -19.16 -8.28 -17.03
CA PRO A 169 -19.29 -8.11 -15.59
C PRO A 169 -20.13 -6.87 -15.22
N ARG A 170 -20.75 -6.92 -14.04
CA ARG A 170 -21.47 -5.77 -13.47
C ARG A 170 -20.50 -4.81 -12.83
N GLN A 171 -20.74 -3.52 -13.03
CA GLN A 171 -20.06 -2.45 -12.32
C GLN A 171 -20.24 -2.62 -10.80
N ILE A 172 -19.21 -2.21 -10.05
CA ILE A 172 -19.19 -2.25 -8.59
C ILE A 172 -18.97 -0.82 -8.12
N ILE A 173 -19.80 -0.35 -7.20
CA ILE A 173 -19.55 0.87 -6.45
C ILE A 173 -19.01 0.45 -5.08
N ALA A 174 -17.86 1.00 -4.71
CA ALA A 174 -17.23 0.76 -3.41
C ALA A 174 -17.08 2.08 -2.65
N ARG A 175 -17.48 2.07 -1.38
CA ARG A 175 -17.20 3.13 -0.44
C ARG A 175 -15.88 2.82 0.26
N LEU A 176 -14.95 3.77 0.20
CA LEU A 176 -13.64 3.66 0.81
C LEU A 176 -13.62 4.36 2.17
N ASN A 177 -12.74 3.92 3.06
CA ASN A 177 -12.59 4.49 4.40
C ASN A 177 -11.85 5.85 4.40
N SER A 178 -11.03 6.11 3.38
CA SER A 178 -10.19 7.29 3.26
C SER A 178 -10.31 7.95 1.88
N VAL A 179 -10.33 9.29 1.89
CA VAL A 179 -10.27 10.14 0.68
C VAL A 179 -8.91 9.98 -0.01
N ASP A 180 -7.84 9.73 0.74
CA ASP A 180 -6.50 9.50 0.17
C ASP A 180 -6.45 8.18 -0.59
N THR A 181 -7.05 7.13 -0.04
CA THR A 181 -7.19 5.84 -0.74
C THR A 181 -7.97 6.00 -2.03
N LYS A 182 -9.08 6.76 -2.01
CA LYS A 182 -9.84 7.13 -3.22
C LYS A 182 -8.92 7.80 -4.26
N PHE A 183 -8.19 8.83 -3.88
CA PHE A 183 -7.31 9.53 -4.81
C PHE A 183 -6.14 8.69 -5.30
N ARG A 184 -5.57 7.83 -4.45
CA ARG A 184 -4.53 6.88 -4.83
C ARG A 184 -5.00 5.98 -5.97
N ILE A 185 -6.18 5.39 -5.83
CA ILE A 185 -6.79 4.51 -6.85
C ILE A 185 -7.15 5.29 -8.12
N LEU A 186 -7.72 6.50 -7.98
CA LEU A 186 -8.10 7.30 -9.15
C LEU A 186 -6.88 7.76 -9.95
N ARG A 187 -5.78 8.16 -9.29
CA ARG A 187 -4.53 8.54 -9.96
C ARG A 187 -3.88 7.34 -10.65
N SER A 188 -3.92 6.17 -10.00
CA SER A 188 -3.39 4.93 -10.58
C SER A 188 -4.31 4.30 -11.63
N SER A 189 -5.50 4.84 -11.87
CA SER A 189 -6.47 4.28 -12.81
C SER A 189 -5.92 4.05 -14.23
N LYS A 190 -5.01 4.92 -14.68
CA LYS A 190 -4.35 4.78 -15.98
C LYS A 190 -3.36 3.62 -16.01
N LEU A 191 -2.74 3.30 -14.87
CA LEU A 191 -1.79 2.19 -14.75
C LEU A 191 -2.50 0.84 -14.94
N PHE A 192 -3.77 0.74 -14.56
CA PHE A 192 -4.56 -0.47 -14.84
C PHE A 192 -4.68 -0.78 -16.33
N GLN A 193 -4.68 0.24 -17.18
CA GLN A 193 -4.80 0.08 -18.64
C GLN A 193 -3.52 -0.46 -19.28
N ASN A 194 -2.38 -0.31 -18.60
CA ASN A 194 -1.06 -0.73 -19.10
C ASN A 194 -0.75 -2.20 -18.76
N ASN A 195 -1.43 -2.80 -17.79
CA ASN A 195 -1.20 -4.18 -17.38
C ASN A 195 -2.19 -5.14 -18.08
N VAL A 196 -1.67 -6.22 -18.67
CA VAL A 196 -2.43 -7.22 -19.46
C VAL A 196 -3.61 -7.80 -18.67
N GLN A 197 -3.45 -8.02 -17.36
CA GLN A 197 -4.49 -8.61 -16.52
C GLN A 197 -5.58 -7.62 -16.13
N THR A 198 -5.24 -6.34 -15.99
CA THR A 198 -6.16 -5.29 -15.51
C THR A 198 -6.63 -4.34 -16.62
N LYS A 199 -6.21 -4.54 -17.87
CA LYS A 199 -6.53 -3.66 -19.01
C LYS A 199 -8.03 -3.39 -19.20
N GLY A 200 -8.88 -4.35 -18.80
CA GLY A 200 -10.34 -4.21 -18.86
C GLY A 200 -10.97 -3.45 -17.68
N ILE A 201 -10.17 -3.02 -16.69
CA ILE A 201 -10.63 -2.33 -15.50
C ILE A 201 -10.55 -0.82 -15.72
N SER A 202 -11.66 -0.14 -15.48
CA SER A 202 -11.71 1.32 -15.42
C SER A 202 -12.23 1.75 -14.06
N VAL A 203 -11.67 2.84 -13.53
CA VAL A 203 -12.09 3.41 -12.25
C VAL A 203 -12.44 4.88 -12.47
N SER A 204 -13.61 5.28 -11.97
CA SER A 204 -14.11 6.65 -12.03
C SER A 204 -14.79 7.01 -10.71
N GLU A 205 -14.95 8.31 -10.45
CA GLU A 205 -15.78 8.75 -9.33
C GLU A 205 -17.23 8.33 -9.54
N ASP A 206 -17.90 7.97 -8.44
CA ASP A 206 -19.34 7.77 -8.43
C ASP A 206 -20.04 9.13 -8.34
N LEU A 207 -20.48 9.63 -9.49
CA LEU A 207 -21.14 10.92 -9.61
C LEU A 207 -22.66 10.76 -9.50
N THR A 208 -23.35 11.83 -9.07
CA THR A 208 -24.81 11.86 -9.19
C THR A 208 -25.22 11.73 -10.66
N LYS A 209 -26.40 11.18 -10.94
CA LYS A 209 -26.88 10.97 -12.33
C LYS A 209 -26.76 12.22 -13.20
N TYR A 210 -27.09 13.38 -12.65
CA TYR A 210 -26.97 14.66 -13.34
C TYR A 210 -25.51 15.00 -13.68
N ARG A 211 -24.61 14.86 -12.71
CA ARG A 211 -23.19 15.17 -12.87
C ARG A 211 -22.49 14.17 -13.80
N ASP A 212 -22.86 12.91 -13.73
CA ASP A 212 -22.38 11.89 -14.66
C ASP A 212 -22.80 12.21 -16.11
N LYS A 213 -24.08 12.58 -16.31
CA LYS A 213 -24.58 13.04 -17.62
C LYS A 213 -23.86 14.29 -18.11
N LEU A 214 -23.63 15.28 -17.25
CA LEU A 214 -22.86 16.48 -17.61
C LEU A 214 -21.43 16.14 -18.02
N LEU A 215 -20.73 15.34 -17.23
CA LEU A 215 -19.35 14.94 -17.55
C LEU A 215 -19.29 14.14 -18.86
N TYR A 216 -20.28 13.28 -19.11
CA TYR A 216 -20.44 12.58 -20.38
C TYR A 216 -20.54 13.55 -21.57
N LEU A 217 -21.40 14.56 -21.47
CA LEU A 217 -21.54 15.58 -22.51
C LEU A 217 -20.23 16.34 -22.73
N CYS A 218 -19.54 16.78 -21.65
CA CYS A 218 -18.24 17.43 -21.76
C CYS A 218 -17.20 16.54 -22.47
N ARG A 219 -17.19 15.24 -22.20
CA ARG A 219 -16.31 14.28 -22.88
C ARG A 219 -16.68 14.09 -24.35
N GLN A 220 -17.96 14.21 -24.73
CA GLN A 220 -18.35 14.24 -26.15
C GLN A 220 -17.80 15.48 -26.85
N LEU A 221 -17.89 16.66 -26.22
CA LEU A 221 -17.29 17.89 -26.75
C LEU A 221 -15.76 17.75 -26.91
N CYS A 222 -15.09 17.05 -25.99
CA CYS A 222 -13.67 16.72 -26.17
C CYS A 222 -13.39 15.86 -27.41
N ARG A 223 -14.27 14.90 -27.72
CA ARG A 223 -14.14 14.07 -28.92
C ARG A 223 -14.39 14.85 -30.20
N ASN A 224 -15.25 15.87 -30.13
CA ASN A 224 -15.56 16.76 -31.24
C ASN A 224 -14.49 17.86 -31.44
N GLY A 225 -13.50 17.97 -30.55
CA GLY A 225 -12.42 18.96 -30.63
C GLY A 225 -12.79 20.36 -30.11
N GLU A 226 -13.98 20.54 -29.54
CA GLU A 226 -14.41 21.81 -28.95
C GLU A 226 -13.73 22.09 -27.60
N LEU A 227 -13.35 21.04 -26.89
CA LEU A 227 -12.64 21.10 -25.61
C LEU A 227 -11.40 20.22 -25.64
N LYS A 228 -10.34 20.63 -24.95
CA LYS A 228 -9.12 19.83 -24.84
C LYS A 228 -9.27 18.66 -23.87
N LYS A 229 -9.95 18.88 -22.73
CA LYS A 229 -10.09 17.85 -21.68
C LYS A 229 -11.28 18.11 -20.76
N ALA A 230 -11.87 17.04 -20.23
CA ALA A 230 -12.89 17.07 -19.19
C ALA A 230 -12.61 16.03 -18.10
N TRP A 231 -12.69 16.42 -16.83
CA TRP A 231 -12.48 15.53 -15.69
C TRP A 231 -13.35 15.92 -14.50
N SER A 232 -13.50 14.99 -13.55
CA SER A 232 -14.10 15.27 -12.24
C SER A 232 -13.07 15.19 -11.13
N SER A 233 -13.29 15.96 -10.07
CA SER A 233 -12.51 15.90 -8.83
C SER A 233 -13.41 16.24 -7.66
N ASN A 234 -13.53 15.32 -6.70
CA ASN A 234 -14.45 15.46 -5.57
C ASN A 234 -15.87 15.81 -6.00
N GLY A 235 -16.33 15.16 -7.07
CA GLY A 235 -17.63 15.45 -7.65
C GLY A 235 -17.68 16.70 -8.52
N LYS A 236 -16.80 17.70 -8.33
CA LYS A 236 -16.75 18.91 -9.17
C LYS A 236 -16.32 18.55 -10.58
N ILE A 237 -16.96 19.15 -11.59
CA ILE A 237 -16.63 18.93 -13.00
C ILE A 237 -15.83 20.11 -13.50
N SER A 238 -14.68 19.82 -14.13
CA SER A 238 -13.78 20.80 -14.71
C SER A 238 -13.53 20.45 -16.17
N VAL A 239 -13.45 21.47 -17.01
CA VAL A 239 -13.12 21.36 -18.43
C VAL A 239 -11.97 22.29 -18.76
N MET A 240 -11.17 21.91 -19.76
CA MET A 240 -10.08 22.71 -20.29
C MET A 240 -10.39 23.04 -21.74
N ASP A 241 -10.36 24.33 -22.07
CA ASP A 241 -10.54 24.81 -23.42
C ASP A 241 -9.29 24.55 -24.28
N ASN A 242 -9.36 24.91 -25.56
CA ASN A 242 -8.21 24.79 -26.47
C ASN A 242 -7.13 25.87 -26.23
N SER A 243 -7.40 26.85 -25.35
CA SER A 243 -6.47 27.89 -24.91
C SER A 243 -5.82 27.56 -23.56
N ASP A 244 -5.90 26.30 -23.10
CA ASP A 244 -5.35 25.81 -21.83
C ASP A 244 -5.93 26.47 -20.57
N ARG A 245 -7.07 27.16 -20.66
CA ARG A 245 -7.81 27.69 -19.50
C ARG A 245 -8.75 26.64 -18.94
N VAL A 246 -8.77 26.55 -17.61
CA VAL A 246 -9.63 25.61 -16.88
C VAL A 246 -10.89 26.31 -16.41
N HIS A 247 -12.04 25.76 -16.80
CA HIS A 247 -13.37 26.22 -16.39
C HIS A 247 -14.01 25.21 -15.45
N TYR A 248 -14.64 25.70 -14.39
CA TYR A 248 -15.37 24.89 -13.42
C TYR A 248 -16.86 24.98 -13.69
N ILE A 249 -17.50 23.83 -13.92
CA ILE A 249 -18.94 23.78 -14.14
C ILE A 249 -19.62 23.86 -12.78
N ARG A 250 -20.18 25.02 -12.48
CA ARG A 250 -21.11 25.20 -11.35
C ARG A 250 -22.41 24.51 -11.73
N ALA A 251 -22.81 23.53 -10.94
CA ALA A 251 -24.17 23.01 -11.02
C ALA A 251 -25.03 23.99 -10.22
N GLU A 252 -25.83 24.79 -10.93
CA GLU A 252 -27.02 25.39 -10.35
C GLU A 252 -28.03 24.29 -9.98
#